data_AF-A0A5J4QBN7-F1
#
_entry.id   AF-A0A5J4QBN7-F1
#
_cell.length_a   1.000
_cell.length_b   1.000
_cell.length_c   1.000
_cell.angle_alpha   90.00
_cell.angle_beta   90.00
_cell.angle_gamma   90.00
#
_symmetry.space_group_name_H-M   'P 1'
#
loop_
_entity.id
_entity.type
_entity.pdbx_description
1 polymer ?
#
loop_
_entity_poly.entity_id
_entity_poly.type
_entity_poly.pdbx_seq_one_letter_code
_entity_poly.pdbx_strand_id
1 'polypeptide(L)' 'MITKTVIIYVFLDAIFKMLHHIEAMHRKTSDLEIATTLLIAAQYFGGNIEKAIGFSVVRA' A
#
# COMPACT_ATOMS: atom_id res chain seq x y z
N MET A 1 12.84 -5.93 5.25
CA MET A 1 11.98 -4.89 4.63
C MET A 1 10.74 -5.52 4.01
N ILE A 2 10.90 -6.51 3.13
CA ILE A 2 9.79 -7.21 2.45
C ILE A 2 8.76 -7.79 3.43
N THR A 3 9.16 -8.56 4.45
CA THR A 3 8.21 -9.14 5.42
C THR A 3 7.37 -8.08 6.13
N LYS A 4 7.97 -6.92 6.47
CA LYS A 4 7.25 -5.81 7.12
C LYS A 4 6.29 -5.12 6.13
N THR A 5 6.69 -4.97 4.88
CA THR A 5 5.81 -4.49 3.79
C THR A 5 4.59 -5.40 3.62
N VAL A 6 4.79 -6.72 3.60
CA VAL A 6 3.69 -7.69 3.50
C VAL A 6 2.76 -7.59 4.71
N ILE A 7 3.32 -7.45 5.93
CA ILE A 7 2.50 -7.26 7.15
C ILE A 7 1.66 -5.97 7.05
N ILE A 8 2.24 -4.85 6.61
CA ILE A 8 1.52 -3.59 6.41
C ILE A 8 0.38 -3.77 5.41
N TYR A 9 0.66 -4.42 4.27
CA TYR A 9 -0.34 -4.68 3.23
C TYR A 9 -1.51 -5.51 3.76
N VAL A 10 -1.23 -6.65 4.40
CA VAL A 10 -2.27 -7.55 4.95
C VAL A 10 -3.08 -6.86 6.05
N PHE A 11 -2.43 -6.04 6.87
CA PHE A 11 -3.12 -5.27 7.92
C PHE A 11 -4.10 -4.25 7.33
N LEU A 12 -3.69 -3.50 6.29
CA LEU A 12 -4.58 -2.54 5.63
C LEU A 12 -5.71 -3.24 4.87
N ASP A 13 -5.45 -4.37 4.23
CA ASP A 13 -6.47 -5.18 3.55
C ASP A 13 -7.56 -5.63 4.53
N ALA A 14 -7.17 -6.08 5.72
CA ALA A 14 -8.11 -6.44 6.78
C ALA A 14 -8.96 -5.24 7.24
N ILE A 15 -8.35 -4.05 7.39
CA ILE A 15 -9.08 -2.81 7.73
C ILE A 15 -10.07 -2.47 6.61
N PHE A 16 -9.66 -2.51 5.35
CA PHE A 16 -10.50 -2.14 4.23
C PHE A 16 -11.71 -3.07 4.09
N LYS A 17 -11.49 -4.37 4.31
CA LYS A 17 -12.57 -5.37 4.37
C LYS A 17 -13.53 -5.11 5.53
N MET A 18 -13.00 -4.79 6.71
CA MET A 18 -13.82 -4.45 7.89
C MET A 18 -14.66 -3.19 7.67
N LEU A 19 -14.14 -2.21 6.92
CA LEU A 19 -14.85 -0.98 6.58
C LEU A 19 -15.83 -1.13 5.41
N HIS A 20 -15.96 -2.35 4.84
CA HIS A 20 -16.72 -2.60 3.61
C HIS A 20 -16.32 -1.63 2.48
N HIS A 21 -15.02 -1.34 2.38
CA HIS A 21 -14.50 -0.39 1.39
C HIS A 21 -14.74 -0.92 -0.03
N ILE A 22 -15.35 -0.09 -0.87
CA ILE A 22 -15.64 -0.40 -2.28
C ILE A 22 -14.81 0.54 -3.14
N GLU A 23 -13.94 -0.04 -3.96
CA GLU A 23 -13.18 0.72 -4.93
C GLU A 23 -14.03 1.08 -6.16
N ALA A 24 -13.77 2.23 -6.77
CA ALA A 24 -14.48 2.57 -8.01
C ALA A 24 -13.87 1.79 -9.19
N MET A 25 -14.74 1.26 -10.05
CA MET A 25 -14.36 0.40 -11.17
C MET A 25 -13.41 1.02 -12.22
N HIS A 26 -13.31 2.36 -12.31
CA HIS A 26 -12.56 3.04 -13.37
C HIS A 26 -11.15 3.51 -12.95
N ARG A 27 -10.60 2.97 -11.87
CA ARG A 27 -9.27 3.34 -11.36
C ARG A 27 -8.21 2.35 -11.86
N LYS A 28 -6.97 2.84 -12.06
CA LYS A 28 -5.82 2.00 -12.49
C LYS A 28 -5.00 1.42 -11.33
N THR A 29 -5.33 1.81 -10.11
CA THR A 29 -4.62 1.48 -8.87
C THR A 29 -5.62 1.38 -7.73
N SER A 30 -5.37 0.47 -6.81
CA SER A 30 -6.18 0.24 -5.62
C SER A 30 -5.83 1.23 -4.50
N ASP A 31 -6.81 1.61 -3.69
CA ASP A 31 -6.61 2.44 -2.50
C ASP A 31 -5.70 1.72 -1.49
N LEU A 32 -5.74 0.39 -1.47
CA LEU A 32 -4.87 -0.45 -0.63
C LEU A 32 -3.41 -0.32 -1.05
N GLU A 33 -3.15 -0.27 -2.37
CA GLU A 33 -1.80 -0.09 -2.91
C GLU A 33 -1.26 1.31 -2.58
N ILE A 34 -2.11 2.34 -2.70
CA ILE A 34 -1.76 3.72 -2.35
C ILE A 34 -1.40 3.82 -0.87
N ALA A 35 -2.27 3.32 0.01
CA ALA A 35 -2.07 3.37 1.46
C ALA A 35 -0.81 2.60 1.88
N THR A 36 -0.61 1.40 1.31
CA THR A 36 0.59 0.59 1.56
C THR A 36 1.86 1.34 1.14
N THR A 37 1.87 1.91 -0.07
CA THR A 37 3.02 2.66 -0.60
C THR A 37 3.34 3.89 0.25
N LEU A 38 2.32 4.60 0.71
CA LEU A 38 2.46 5.78 1.57
C LEU A 38 3.10 5.41 2.92
N LEU A 39 2.65 4.32 3.55
CA LEU A 39 3.21 3.86 4.82
C LEU A 39 4.65 3.34 4.66
N ILE A 40 4.96 2.66 3.58
CA ILE A 40 6.34 2.24 3.26
C ILE A 40 7.22 3.48 3.05
N ALA A 41 6.74 4.50 2.34
CA ALA A 41 7.48 5.74 2.12
C ALA A 41 7.80 6.45 3.42
N ALA A 42 6.80 6.62 4.29
CA ALA A 42 6.98 7.25 5.60
C ALA A 42 7.94 6.45 6.48
N GLN A 43 7.81 5.13 6.51
CA GLN A 43 8.57 4.27 7.41
C GLN A 43 10.03 4.05 6.96
N TYR A 44 10.30 3.95 5.65
CA TYR A 44 11.60 3.49 5.13
C TYR A 44 12.31 4.50 4.23
N PHE A 45 11.61 5.50 3.70
CA PHE A 45 12.16 6.42 2.71
C PHE A 45 12.01 7.89 3.08
N GLY A 46 11.73 8.19 4.36
CA GLY A 46 11.59 9.57 4.85
C GLY A 46 10.46 10.35 4.15
N GLY A 47 9.43 9.64 3.69
CA GLY A 47 8.33 10.22 2.90
C GLY A 47 8.61 10.33 1.40
N ASN A 48 9.75 9.85 0.89
CA ASN A 48 10.01 9.83 -0.55
C ASN A 48 9.16 8.76 -1.24
N ILE A 49 8.05 9.19 -1.86
CA ILE A 49 7.07 8.32 -2.51
C ILE A 49 7.67 7.65 -3.76
N GLU A 50 8.45 8.37 -4.58
CA GLU A 50 9.05 7.82 -5.80
C GLU A 50 9.93 6.60 -5.50
N LYS A 51 10.75 6.71 -4.45
CA LYS A 51 11.61 5.61 -3.99
C LYS A 51 10.78 4.45 -3.43
N ALA A 52 9.66 4.74 -2.78
CA ALA A 52 8.77 3.72 -2.22
C ALA A 52 7.98 2.95 -3.28
N ILE A 53 7.60 3.59 -4.39
CA ILE A 53 6.91 2.95 -5.52
C ILE A 53 7.74 1.81 -6.10
N GLY A 54 9.07 1.97 -6.17
CA GLY A 54 9.97 0.90 -6.62
C GLY A 54 10.03 -0.33 -5.71
N PHE A 55 9.48 -0.24 -4.49
CA PHE A 55 9.45 -1.31 -3.48
C PHE A 55 8.04 -1.78 -3.12
N SER A 56 7.00 -1.10 -3.60
CA SER A 56 5.62 -1.52 -3.34
C SER A 56 5.26 -2.74 -4.20
N VAL A 57 4.26 -3.49 -3.76
CA VAL A 57 3.80 -4.76 -4.38
C VAL A 57 3.33 -4.58 -5.84
N VAL A 58 3.23 -3.34 -6.32
CA VAL A 58 2.72 -2.93 -7.64
C VAL A 58 3.57 -3.45 -8.82
N ARG A 59 4.78 -3.96 -8.60
CA ARG A 59 5.66 -4.49 -9.67
C ARG A 59 6.49 -5.71 -9.26
N ALA A 60 5.85 -6.77 -8.77
CA ALA A 60 6.41 -8.12 -8.88
C ALA A 60 6.02 -8.74 -10.24
#